data_AF-A0A933SEZ0-F1
#
_entry.id   AF-A0A933SEZ0-F1
#
_cell.length_a   1.000
_cell.length_b   1.000
_cell.length_c   1.000
_cell.angle_alpha   90.00
_cell.angle_beta   90.00
_cell.angle_gamma   90.00
#
_symmetry.space_group_name_H-M   'P 1'
#
loop_
_entity.id
_entity.type
_entity.pdbx_description
1 polymer ?
#
loop_
_entity_poly.entity_id
_entity_poly.type
_entity_poly.pdbx_seq_one_letter_code
_entity_poly.pdbx_strand_id
1 'polypeptide(L)'
;MKRLYWPVLLAIALGTGCTDAERNAFQSKCDAPLRTRVESVLQAGGAAATERLDVLGKVSGLLDAERRKMLESAGAELGTVNDALFTARIRPADVAHVAALDFVVSLQLAQVREAQ
;
A
#
# COMPACT_ATOMS: atom_id res chain seq x y z
N MET A 1 19.49 -46.27 -22.86
CA MET A 1 19.65 -45.31 -21.75
C MET A 1 19.27 -43.92 -22.24
N LYS A 2 18.02 -43.47 -22.06
CA LYS A 2 17.60 -42.10 -22.40
C LYS A 2 17.05 -41.47 -21.12
N ARG A 3 17.84 -40.55 -20.57
CA ARG A 3 17.57 -39.87 -19.30
C ARG A 3 16.40 -38.91 -19.49
N LEU A 4 15.40 -39.11 -18.65
CA LEU A 4 14.12 -38.46 -18.56
C LEU A 4 14.30 -37.10 -17.87
N TYR A 5 14.47 -36.02 -18.64
CA TYR A 5 14.60 -34.64 -18.15
C TYR A 5 13.23 -34.01 -17.83
N TRP A 6 12.43 -34.63 -16.95
CA TRP A 6 11.06 -34.19 -16.66
C TRP A 6 10.85 -33.22 -15.46
N PRO A 7 11.75 -32.99 -14.48
CA PRO A 7 11.32 -32.21 -13.32
C PRO A 7 11.61 -30.70 -13.38
N VAL A 8 12.23 -30.18 -14.45
CA VAL A 8 12.70 -28.76 -14.45
C VAL A 8 11.60 -27.75 -14.81
N LEU A 9 10.47 -28.18 -15.40
CA LEU A 9 9.42 -27.26 -15.85
C LEU A 9 8.41 -26.83 -14.76
N LEU A 10 8.47 -27.36 -13.54
CA LEU A 10 7.47 -27.05 -12.50
C LEU A 10 7.86 -25.90 -11.54
N ALA A 11 9.07 -25.34 -11.66
CA ALA A 11 9.59 -24.38 -10.68
C ALA A 11 9.25 -22.90 -10.95
N ILE A 12 8.56 -22.56 -12.05
CA ILE A 12 8.36 -21.16 -12.48
C ILE A 12 6.99 -20.58 -12.03
N ALA A 13 6.09 -21.38 -11.45
CA ALA A 13 4.71 -20.95 -11.19
C ALA A 13 4.46 -20.21 -9.85
N LEU A 14 5.47 -19.99 -8.99
CA LEU A 14 5.25 -19.46 -7.63
C LEU A 14 5.57 -17.96 -7.46
N GLY A 15 5.96 -17.25 -8.52
CA GLY A 15 6.51 -15.88 -8.40
C GLY A 15 5.53 -14.72 -8.53
N THR A 16 4.30 -14.93 -9.01
CA THR A 16 3.44 -13.81 -9.48
C THR A 16 2.26 -13.46 -8.57
N GLY A 17 1.96 -14.25 -7.53
CA GLY A 17 0.75 -14.07 -6.72
C GLY A 17 0.76 -12.90 -5.73
N CYS A 18 1.93 -12.41 -5.30
CA CYS A 18 1.98 -11.32 -4.29
C CYS A 18 1.56 -9.97 -4.86
N THR A 19 1.85 -9.69 -6.13
CA THR A 19 1.59 -8.37 -6.73
C THR A 19 0.10 -8.17 -7.05
N ASP A 20 -0.63 -9.24 -7.37
CA ASP A 20 -2.07 -9.15 -7.66
C ASP A 20 -2.91 -8.81 -6.41
N ALA A 21 -2.54 -9.36 -5.24
CA ALA A 21 -3.22 -9.06 -3.99
C ALA A 21 -3.07 -7.59 -3.59
N GLU A 22 -1.85 -7.05 -3.68
CA GLU A 22 -1.56 -5.64 -3.41
C GLU A 22 -2.26 -4.72 -4.40
N ARG A 23 -2.23 -5.08 -5.69
CA ARG A 23 -2.91 -4.30 -6.74
C ARG A 23 -4.42 -4.28 -6.56
N ASN A 24 -5.02 -5.42 -6.20
CA ASN A 24 -6.46 -5.50 -5.93
C ASN A 24 -6.84 -4.70 -4.68
N ALA A 25 -6.05 -4.80 -3.60
CA ALA A 25 -6.25 -4.01 -2.40
C ALA A 25 -6.15 -2.51 -2.66
N PHE A 26 -5.16 -2.08 -3.46
CA PHE A 26 -5.03 -0.70 -3.91
C PHE A 26 -6.25 -0.22 -4.69
N GLN A 27 -6.78 -1.03 -5.61
CA GLN A 27 -7.98 -0.64 -6.37
C GLN A 27 -9.26 -0.59 -5.53
N SER A 28 -9.39 -1.48 -4.54
CA SER A 28 -10.60 -1.63 -3.73
C SER A 28 -10.65 -0.66 -2.55
N LYS A 29 -9.50 -0.42 -1.89
CA LYS A 29 -9.43 0.31 -0.61
C LYS A 29 -8.96 1.76 -0.77
N CYS A 30 -8.28 2.13 -1.87
CA CYS A 30 -7.86 3.50 -2.11
C CYS A 30 -8.92 4.28 -2.90
N ASP A 31 -9.18 5.52 -2.51
CA ASP A 31 -10.08 6.40 -3.25
C ASP A 31 -9.51 6.80 -4.63
N ALA A 32 -10.37 7.28 -5.53
CA ALA A 32 -9.95 7.70 -6.87
C ALA A 32 -8.86 8.80 -6.85
N PRO A 33 -8.98 9.87 -6.02
CA PRO A 33 -7.94 10.89 -5.92
C PRO A 33 -6.57 10.35 -5.51
N LEU A 34 -6.49 9.47 -4.51
CA LEU A 34 -5.24 8.86 -4.08
C LEU A 34 -4.63 8.00 -5.18
N ARG A 35 -5.45 7.17 -5.85
CA ARG A 35 -4.99 6.32 -6.94
C ARG A 35 -4.41 7.13 -8.09
N THR A 36 -5.13 8.15 -8.55
CA THR A 36 -4.65 9.05 -9.61
C THR A 36 -3.37 9.76 -9.21
N ARG A 37 -3.25 10.22 -7.94
CA ARG A 37 -2.04 10.89 -7.47
C ARG A 37 -0.85 9.93 -7.44
N VAL A 38 -1.03 8.72 -6.92
CA VAL A 38 0.03 7.69 -6.89
C VAL A 38 0.48 7.33 -8.30
N GLU A 39 -0.45 7.06 -9.22
CA GLU A 39 -0.12 6.75 -10.62
C GLU A 39 0.61 7.91 -11.30
N SER A 40 0.13 9.15 -11.13
CA SER A 40 0.76 10.35 -11.69
C SER A 40 2.20 10.51 -11.19
N VAL A 41 2.43 10.29 -9.90
CA VAL A 41 3.76 10.41 -9.30
C VAL A 41 4.69 9.29 -9.74
N LEU A 42 4.20 8.05 -9.80
CA LEU A 42 4.99 6.90 -10.27
C LEU A 42 5.36 7.03 -11.76
N GLN A 43 4.46 7.57 -12.58
CA GLN A 43 4.73 7.84 -13.99
C GLN A 43 5.70 9.01 -14.22
N ALA A 44 5.62 10.06 -13.39
CA ALA A 44 6.55 11.18 -13.47
C ALA A 44 7.99 10.77 -13.14
N GLY A 45 8.16 9.76 -12.27
CA GLY A 45 9.45 9.23 -11.87
C GLY A 45 10.31 10.25 -11.08
N GLY A 46 11.56 9.89 -10.84
CA GLY A 46 12.54 10.76 -10.17
C GLY A 46 12.20 11.07 -8.71
N ALA A 47 12.54 12.27 -8.24
CA ALA A 47 12.38 12.67 -6.84
C ALA A 47 10.92 12.62 -6.36
N ALA A 48 9.96 12.88 -7.25
CA ALA A 48 8.53 12.80 -6.93
C ALA A 48 8.11 11.39 -6.46
N ALA A 49 8.70 10.34 -7.04
CA ALA A 49 8.42 8.95 -6.62
C ALA A 49 8.88 8.63 -5.18
N THR A 50 9.76 9.47 -4.62
CA THR A 50 10.20 9.39 -3.21
C THR A 50 9.45 10.35 -2.29
N GLU A 51 8.67 11.28 -2.84
CA GLU A 51 7.86 12.22 -2.08
C GLU A 51 6.75 11.45 -1.35
N ARG A 52 6.57 11.72 -0.06
CA ARG A 52 5.53 11.06 0.74
C ARG A 52 4.20 11.78 0.57
N LEU A 53 3.14 11.00 0.42
CA LEU A 53 1.77 11.49 0.34
C LEU A 53 1.16 11.46 1.74
N ASP A 54 0.56 12.57 2.16
CA ASP A 54 -0.30 12.57 3.34
C ASP A 54 -1.61 11.85 3.01
N VAL A 55 -1.93 10.84 3.80
CA VAL A 55 -3.13 10.02 3.66
C VAL A 55 -3.91 9.95 4.95
N LEU A 56 -5.23 9.86 4.82
CA LEU A 56 -6.15 9.50 5.88
C LEU A 56 -6.54 8.04 5.68
N GLY A 57 -6.20 7.20 6.65
CA GLY A 57 -6.55 5.79 6.66
C GLY A 57 -7.61 5.46 7.70
N LYS A 58 -8.38 4.42 7.40
CA LYS A 58 -9.34 3.80 8.31
C LYS A 58 -8.97 2.33 8.50
N VAL A 59 -8.99 1.88 9.74
CA VAL A 59 -8.79 0.49 10.11
C VAL A 59 -10.05 -0.14 10.69
N SER A 60 -10.10 -1.47 10.70
CA SER A 60 -11.13 -2.23 11.39
C SER A 60 -10.74 -2.45 12.85
N GLY A 61 -11.43 -1.75 13.76
CA GLY A 61 -11.20 -1.84 15.20
C GLY A 61 -10.15 -0.83 15.70
N LEU A 62 -9.60 -1.09 16.88
CA LEU A 62 -8.62 -0.23 17.52
C LEU A 62 -7.23 -0.40 16.91
N LEU A 63 -6.48 0.71 16.86
CA LEU A 63 -5.08 0.73 16.43
C LEU A 63 -4.14 0.55 17.64
N ASP A 64 -3.90 -0.71 18.01
CA ASP A 64 -2.94 -1.09 19.05
C ASP A 64 -1.47 -0.93 18.58
N ALA A 65 -0.52 -1.19 19.49
CA ALA A 65 0.91 -1.03 19.21
C ALA A 65 1.41 -2.01 18.12
N GLU A 66 0.81 -3.20 18.01
CA GLU A 66 1.20 -4.20 17.02
C GLU A 66 0.80 -3.75 15.62
N ARG A 67 -0.46 -3.35 15.45
CA ARG A 67 -1.00 -2.83 14.17
C ARG A 67 -0.30 -1.57 13.73
N ARG A 68 0.08 -0.69 14.67
CA ARG A 68 0.92 0.49 14.37
C ARG A 68 2.26 0.08 13.79
N LYS A 69 2.94 -0.89 14.44
CA LYS A 69 4.22 -1.40 13.97
C LYS A 69 4.09 -2.07 12.59
N MET A 70 2.97 -2.74 12.30
CA MET A 70 2.71 -3.31 10.98
C MET A 70 2.56 -2.22 9.91
N LEU A 71 1.83 -1.14 10.19
CA LEU A 71 1.70 0.01 9.28
C LEU A 71 3.07 0.66 9.02
N GLU A 72 3.87 0.87 10.06
CA GLU A 72 5.22 1.43 9.94
C GLU A 72 6.16 0.53 9.15
N SER A 73 6.10 -0.78 9.40
CA SER A 73 6.89 -1.78 8.66
C SER A 73 6.48 -1.85 7.18
N ALA A 74 5.21 -1.55 6.89
CA ALA A 74 4.68 -1.48 5.54
C ALA A 74 5.04 -0.17 4.80
N GLY A 75 5.76 0.76 5.44
CA GLY A 75 6.22 2.01 4.82
C GLY A 75 5.38 3.24 5.13
N ALA A 76 4.43 3.14 6.08
CA ALA A 76 3.63 4.28 6.54
C ALA A 76 4.28 4.97 7.75
N GLU A 77 4.58 6.26 7.65
CA GLU A 77 4.90 7.07 8.82
C GLU A 77 3.60 7.55 9.46
N LEU A 78 3.24 6.96 10.60
CA LEU A 78 2.02 7.31 11.32
C LEU A 78 2.12 8.69 11.97
N GLY A 79 1.05 9.46 11.84
CA GLY A 79 0.83 10.72 12.53
C GLY A 79 -0.21 10.57 13.64
N THR A 80 -1.29 11.34 13.56
CA THR A 80 -2.40 11.28 14.51
C THR A 80 -3.21 10.01 14.34
N VAL A 81 -3.51 9.34 15.46
CA VAL A 81 -4.38 8.17 15.52
C VAL A 81 -5.57 8.50 16.42
N ASN A 82 -6.78 8.28 15.93
CA ASN A 82 -8.02 8.50 16.66
C ASN A 82 -8.95 7.29 16.45
N ASP A 83 -9.00 6.42 17.46
CA ASP A 83 -9.72 5.13 17.44
C ASP A 83 -9.40 4.27 16.21
N ALA A 84 -10.28 4.31 15.21
CA ALA A 84 -10.21 3.54 13.96
C ALA A 84 -9.68 4.36 12.79
N LEU A 85 -9.35 5.64 12.99
CA LEU A 85 -8.79 6.53 11.97
C LEU A 85 -7.34 6.85 12.28
N PHE A 86 -6.54 7.01 11.23
CA PHE A 86 -5.16 7.44 11.35
C PHE A 86 -4.77 8.34 10.19
N THR A 87 -3.89 9.29 10.43
CA THR A 87 -3.18 10.00 9.37
C THR A 87 -1.81 9.36 9.20
N ALA A 88 -1.33 9.20 7.97
CA ALA A 88 0.01 8.72 7.71
C ALA A 88 0.65 9.43 6.52
N ARG A 89 1.97 9.38 6.47
CA ARG A 89 2.76 9.74 5.28
C ARG A 89 3.30 8.49 4.64
N ILE A 90 2.91 8.22 3.40
CA ILE A 90 3.26 6.98 2.70
C ILE A 90 3.90 7.33 1.35
N ARG A 91 4.98 6.63 0.99
CA ARG A 91 5.55 6.78 -0.36
C ARG A 91 4.59 6.15 -1.38
N PRO A 92 4.45 6.70 -2.59
CA PRO A 92 3.60 6.17 -3.64
C PRO A 92 3.80 4.67 -3.90
N ALA A 93 5.06 4.20 -3.84
CA ALA A 93 5.41 2.80 -4.03
C ALA A 93 4.88 1.86 -2.92
N ASP A 94 4.70 2.36 -1.70
CA ASP A 94 4.31 1.57 -0.53
C ASP A 94 2.78 1.59 -0.30
N VAL A 95 2.03 2.46 -0.99
CA VAL A 95 0.57 2.63 -0.77
C VAL A 95 -0.18 1.31 -0.98
N ALA A 96 0.18 0.55 -2.01
CA ALA A 96 -0.46 -0.74 -2.28
C ALA A 96 -0.16 -1.78 -1.18
N HIS A 97 1.05 -1.75 -0.62
CA HIS A 97 1.47 -2.63 0.46
C HIS A 97 0.73 -2.32 1.76
N VAL A 98 0.56 -1.03 2.09
CA VAL A 98 -0.24 -0.58 3.24
C VAL A 98 -1.72 -0.92 3.04
N ALA A 99 -2.26 -0.75 1.83
CA ALA A 99 -3.64 -1.14 1.52
C ALA A 99 -3.87 -2.65 1.66
N ALA A 100 -2.85 -3.47 1.36
CA ALA A 100 -2.95 -4.92 1.42
C ALA A 100 -3.13 -5.47 2.85
N LEU A 101 -2.79 -4.69 3.88
CA LEU A 101 -3.01 -5.06 5.27
C LEU A 101 -4.50 -5.36 5.51
N ASP A 102 -4.77 -6.50 6.14
CA ASP A 102 -6.10 -7.07 6.35
C ASP A 102 -7.00 -6.14 7.17
N PHE A 103 -6.44 -5.49 8.19
CA PHE A 103 -7.16 -4.56 9.05
C PHE A 103 -7.33 -3.17 8.45
N VAL A 104 -6.70 -2.84 7.31
CA VAL A 104 -6.92 -1.57 6.62
C VAL A 104 -8.20 -1.66 5.81
N VAL A 105 -9.16 -0.78 6.10
CA VAL A 105 -10.47 -0.74 5.47
C VAL A 105 -10.46 0.21 4.27
N SER A 106 -9.87 1.39 4.42
CA SER A 106 -9.79 2.38 3.35
C SER A 106 -8.62 3.33 3.53
N LEU A 107 -8.09 3.84 2.43
CA LEU A 107 -7.08 4.90 2.37
C LEU A 107 -7.57 6.02 1.45
N GLN A 108 -7.44 7.25 1.92
CA GLN A 108 -7.86 8.45 1.20
C GLN A 108 -6.72 9.46 1.18
N LEU A 109 -6.63 10.24 0.11
CA LEU A 109 -5.67 11.34 0.07
C LEU A 109 -6.09 12.40 1.10
N ALA A 110 -5.19 12.76 2.01
CA ALA A 110 -5.48 13.82 2.96
C ALA A 110 -5.49 15.15 2.19
N GLN A 111 -6.66 15.73 2.00
CA GLN A 111 -6.75 17.08 1.47
C GLN A 111 -6.29 18.05 2.55
N VAL A 112 -5.06 18.55 2.41
CA VAL A 112 -4.66 19.77 3.10
C VAL A 112 -5.53 20.87 2.50
N ARG A 113 -6.56 21.31 3.23
CA ARG A 113 -7.18 22.60 2.92
C ARG A 113 -6.09 23.63 3.11
N GLU A 114 -5.52 24.11 2.01
CA GLU A 114 -4.83 25.39 2.01
C GLU A 114 -5.87 26.40 2.50
N ALA A 115 -5.70 26.88 3.74
CA ALA A 115 -6.48 28.00 4.25
C ALA A 115 -6.10 29.20 3.36
N GLN A 116 -7.02 29.54 2.45
CA GLN A 116 -6.98 30.77 1.67
C GLN A 116 -7.15 31.99 2.57
#